data_AF-A0A392N9J5-F1
#
_entry.id   AF-A0A392N9J5-F1
#
_cell.length_a   1.000
_cell.length_b   1.000
_cell.length_c   1.000
_cell.angle_alpha   90.00
_cell.angle_beta   90.00
_cell.angle_gamma   90.00
#
_symmetry.space_group_name_H-M   'P 1'
#
loop_
_entity.id
_entity.type
_entity.pdbx_description
1 polymer ?
#
loop_
_entity_poly.entity_id
_entity_poly.type
_entity_poly.pdbx_seq_one_letter_code
_entity_poly.pdbx_strand_id
1 'polypeptide(L)' 'GGEINDLPGLPAGVKFDPTDQEILEHLEAKVRSDIHKLHPLIDEFIPTLEGENGICYTHPEKLP' A
#
# COMPACT_ATOMS: atom_id res chain seq x y z
N GLY A 1 17.34 6.48 14.88
CA GLY A 1 17.86 5.81 13.67
C GLY A 1 16.69 5.64 12.76
N GLY A 2 16.79 6.06 11.50
CA GLY A 2 15.66 6.02 10.57
C GLY A 2 15.22 4.58 10.35
N GLU A 3 14.00 4.26 10.81
CA GLU A 3 13.29 3.05 10.44
C GLU A 3 12.92 3.20 8.96
N ILE A 4 13.82 2.73 8.09
CA ILE A 4 13.45 2.35 6.75
C ILE A 4 12.48 1.19 6.91
N ASN A 5 11.23 1.37 6.49
CA ASN A 5 10.27 0.29 6.38
C ASN A 5 10.91 -0.82 5.54
N ASP A 6 11.24 -1.94 6.20
CA ASP A 6 11.85 -3.11 5.58
C ASP A 6 10.78 -3.72 4.67
N LEU A 7 10.79 -3.32 3.40
CA LEU A 7 10.04 -3.97 2.35
C LEU A 7 10.39 -5.46 2.38
N PRO A 8 9.45 -6.39 2.62
CA PRO A 8 9.82 -7.77 2.89
C PRO A 8 10.42 -8.39 1.64
N GLY A 9 11.73 -8.62 1.71
CA GLY A 9 12.49 -9.31 0.68
C GLY A 9 12.89 -8.46 -0.53
N LEU A 10 12.76 -7.13 -0.50
CA LEU A 10 13.24 -6.27 -1.59
C LEU A 10 14.65 -5.73 -1.29
N PRO A 11 15.58 -5.75 -2.27
CA PRO A 11 16.94 -5.28 -2.07
C PRO A 11 16.97 -3.79 -1.75
N ALA A 12 17.95 -3.38 -0.94
CA ALA A 12 18.18 -1.98 -0.59
C ALA A 12 18.30 -1.11 -1.86
N GLY A 13 17.46 -0.08 -1.97
CA GLY A 13 17.40 0.82 -3.13
C GLY A 13 16.21 0.58 -4.07
N VAL A 14 15.37 -0.43 -3.83
CA VAL A 14 14.06 -0.53 -4.49
C VAL A 14 13.15 0.59 -4.01
N LYS A 15 12.51 1.27 -4.97
CA LYS A 15 11.47 2.27 -4.74
C LYS A 15 10.15 1.77 -5.32
N PHE A 16 9.06 2.10 -4.66
CA PHE A 16 7.73 1.92 -5.20
C PHE A 16 7.45 3.00 -6.25
N ASP A 17 7.57 2.64 -7.53
CA ASP A 17 7.24 3.48 -8.71
C ASP A 17 6.25 2.75 -9.65
N PRO A 18 5.05 2.34 -9.19
CA PRO A 18 4.03 1.84 -10.10
C PRO A 18 3.45 2.98 -10.94
N THR A 19 2.88 2.63 -12.09
CA THR A 19 2.07 3.57 -12.87
C THR A 19 0.66 3.74 -12.28
N ASP A 20 -0.03 4.85 -12.57
CA ASP A 20 -1.42 5.06 -12.12
C ASP A 20 -2.34 3.90 -12.54
N GLN A 21 -2.12 3.36 -13.74
CA GLN A 21 -2.86 2.21 -14.26
C GLN A 21 -2.66 0.97 -13.39
N GLU A 22 -1.41 0.67 -13.01
CA GLU A 22 -1.12 -0.47 -12.13
C GLU A 22 -1.74 -0.26 -10.75
N ILE A 23 -1.64 0.94 -10.17
CA ILE A 23 -2.29 1.24 -8.89
C ILE A 23 -3.79 0.97 -8.97
N LEU A 24 -4.47 1.51 -10.01
CA LEU A 24 -5.91 1.32 -10.20
C LEU A 24 -6.28 -0.15 -10.37
N GLU A 25 -5.54 -0.92 -11.18
CA GLU A 25 -5.85 -2.32 -11.45
C GLU A 25 -5.74 -3.19 -10.19
N HIS A 26 -4.70 -2.95 -9.37
CA HIS A 26 -4.52 -3.65 -8.11
C HIS A 26 -5.55 -3.23 -7.05
N LEU A 27 -5.91 -1.95 -6.98
CA LEU A 27 -6.96 -1.47 -6.08
C LEU A 27 -8.33 -2.05 -6.46
N GLU A 28 -8.67 -2.09 -7.74
CA GLU A 28 -9.90 -2.74 -8.20
C GLU A 28 -9.93 -4.22 -7.83
N ALA A 29 -8.81 -4.93 -8.03
CA ALA A 29 -8.66 -6.33 -7.61
C ALA A 29 -8.83 -6.49 -6.10
N LYS A 30 -8.25 -5.59 -5.30
CA LYS A 30 -8.38 -5.57 -3.82
C LYS A 30 -9.82 -5.38 -3.38
N VAL A 31 -10.52 -4.41 -3.96
CA VAL A 31 -11.94 -4.14 -3.65
C VAL A 31 -12.83 -5.32 -4.06
N ARG A 32 -12.57 -5.94 -5.21
CA ARG A 32 -13.33 -7.11 -5.69
C ARG A 32 -12.90 -8.42 -5.04
N SER A 33 -11.88 -8.41 -4.17
CA SER A 33 -11.24 -9.61 -3.62
C SER A 33 -10.78 -10.61 -4.70
N ASP A 34 -10.34 -10.08 -5.85
CA ASP A 34 -9.86 -10.86 -6.98
C ASP A 34 -8.40 -11.28 -6.72
N ILE A 35 -8.26 -12.41 -6.05
CA ILE A 35 -6.99 -13.04 -5.67
C ILE A 35 -6.05 -13.34 -6.85
N HIS A 36 -6.54 -13.36 -8.09
CA HIS A 36 -5.71 -13.58 -9.27
C HIS A 36 -4.99 -12.32 -9.76
N LYS A 37 -5.53 -11.14 -9.42
CA LYS A 37 -4.97 -9.84 -9.77
C LYS A 37 -4.41 -9.07 -8.57
N LEU A 38 -4.58 -9.61 -7.38
CA LEU A 38 -4.02 -9.05 -6.15
C LEU A 38 -2.52 -9.31 -6.08
N HIS A 39 -1.75 -8.23 -6.01
CA HIS A 39 -0.32 -8.34 -5.75
C HIS A 39 -0.11 -8.56 -4.25
N PRO A 40 0.67 -9.56 -3.82
CA PRO A 40 0.82 -9.90 -2.41
C PRO A 40 1.37 -8.74 -1.57
N LEU A 41 2.17 -7.86 -2.17
CA LEU A 41 2.74 -6.69 -1.50
C LEU A 41 1.84 -5.44 -1.54
N ILE A 42 0.73 -5.43 -2.29
CA ILE A 42 -0.10 -4.22 -2.42
C ILE A 42 -0.65 -3.72 -1.09
N ASP A 43 -0.90 -4.65 -0.15
CA ASP A 43 -1.41 -4.31 1.18
C ASP A 43 -0.34 -3.65 2.06
N GLU A 44 0.94 -3.96 1.82
CA GLU A 44 2.07 -3.31 2.49
C GLU A 44 2.39 -1.94 1.90
N PHE A 45 2.30 -1.81 0.57
CA PHE A 45 2.56 -0.53 -0.10
C PHE A 45 1.39 0.45 0.04
N ILE A 46 0.16 -0.05 0.03
CA ILE A 46 -1.07 0.75 0.12
C ILE A 46 -1.97 0.11 1.20
N PRO A 47 -1.67 0.38 2.49
CA PRO A 47 -2.49 -0.12 3.58
C PRO A 47 -3.88 0.51 3.53
N THR A 48 -4.92 -0.31 3.69
CA THR A 48 -6.28 0.21 3.79
C THR A 48 -6.50 0.75 5.20
N LEU A 49 -6.87 2.02 5.32
CA LEU A 49 -7.20 2.64 6.60
C LEU A 49 -8.72 2.71 6.75
N GLU A 50 -9.27 2.00 7.74
CA GLU A 50 -10.71 1.91 7.99
C GLU A 50 -11.12 2.61 9.29
N GLY A 51 -12.37 3.09 9.34
CA GLY A 51 -12.99 3.65 10.54
C GLY A 51 -12.29 4.90 11.09
N GLU A 52 -12.00 4.88 12.39
CA GLU A 52 -11.39 5.97 13.16
C GLU A 52 -9.92 6.26 12.80
N ASN A 53 -9.25 5.29 12.15
CA ASN A 53 -7.91 5.46 11.57
C ASN A 53 -7.94 5.85 10.09
N GLY A 54 -9.13 5.98 9.48
CA GLY A 54 -9.28 6.31 8.07
C GLY A 54 -8.60 7.62 7.67
N ILE A 55 -8.24 7.75 6.39
CA ILE A 55 -7.56 8.94 5.87
C ILE A 55 -8.38 10.23 6.09
N CYS A 56 -9.71 10.10 6.22
CA CYS A 56 -10.63 11.22 6.41
C CYS A 56 -10.66 11.75 7.85
N TYR A 57 -10.10 11.00 8.80
CA TYR A 57 -10.19 11.29 10.24
C TYR A 57 -8.81 11.39 10.91
N THR A 58 -7.78 10.80 10.30
CA THR A 58 -6.41 10.83 10.79
C THR A 58 -5.67 12.08 10.29
N HIS A 59 -5.05 12.82 11.21
CA HIS A 59 -4.18 13.95 10.82
C HIS A 59 -3.03 13.42 9.96
N PRO A 60 -2.65 14.08 8.85
CA PRO A 60 -1.68 13.53 7.89
C PRO A 60 -0.32 13.15 8.48
N GLU A 61 0.09 13.78 9.59
CA GLU A 61 1.31 13.43 10.33
C GLU A 61 1.26 12.09 11.08
N LYS A 62 0.06 11.51 11.25
CA LYS A 62 -0.20 10.24 11.92
C LYS A 62 -0.53 9.10 10.95
N LEU A 63 -0.49 9.38 9.64
CA LEU A 63 -0.59 8.36 8.62
C LEU A 63 0.76 7.60 8.51
N PRO A 64 0.72 6.28 8.24
CA PRO A 64 1.92 5.48 8.05
C PRO A 64 2.73 5.90 6.81
#